data_AF-A0A6L3NCK4-F1
#
_entry.id   AF-A0A6L3NCK4-F1
#
_cell.length_a   1.000
_cell.length_b   1.000
_cell.length_c   1.000
_cell.angle_alpha   90.00
_cell.angle_beta   90.00
_cell.angle_gamma   90.00
#
_symmetry.space_group_name_H-M   'P 1'
#
loop_
_entity.id
_entity.type
_entity.pdbx_description
1 polymer ?
#
loop_
_entity_poly.entity_id
_entity_poly.type
_entity_poly.pdbx_seq_one_letter_code
_entity_poly.pdbx_strand_id
1 'polypeptide(L)'
;QRARRVASVCTGAFLLAEAGLLDGRRAVTHWARCDEFAARYPNVRVEADPIFIREGALWTSAGVTAGIDLALALVEEDLGRAIALDAARELVVFLKRPGGQAQFSAMLSMQRTDDRFGELHAWIAEHLTADLSVPALAERVSMSERSFVRHYRADTGRTPARAVEQIRVEAAQRLLGETEWPVKRIASRCGFGSEETLRRSFVRVLGVSPQGYRERFVR
;
A
#
# COMPACT_ATOMS: atom_id res chain seq x y z
N GLN A 1 23.91 13.28 19.70
CA GLN A 1 24.02 12.09 18.83
C GLN A 1 25.25 12.23 17.93
N ARG A 2 26.06 11.17 17.75
CA ARG A 2 27.27 11.17 16.90
C ARG A 2 27.02 10.74 15.45
N ALA A 3 25.92 10.04 15.16
CA ALA A 3 25.58 9.60 13.82
C ALA A 3 24.87 10.71 13.03
N ARG A 4 25.26 10.91 11.76
CA ARG A 4 24.59 11.87 10.85
C ARG A 4 23.12 11.52 10.61
N ARG A 5 22.79 10.23 10.58
CA ARG A 5 21.42 9.71 10.44
C ARG A 5 21.27 8.38 11.17
N VAL A 6 20.04 8.07 11.57
CA VAL A 6 19.64 6.80 12.19
C VAL A 6 18.50 6.23 11.38
N ALA A 7 18.63 4.96 11.00
CA ALA A 7 17.66 4.27 10.18
C ALA A 7 17.18 2.97 10.83
N SER A 8 15.94 2.56 10.56
CA SER A 8 15.45 1.23 10.88
C SER A 8 14.61 0.66 9.75
N VAL A 9 14.57 -0.66 9.70
CA VAL A 9 13.76 -1.44 8.75
C VAL A 9 12.82 -2.33 9.56
N CYS A 10 11.57 -2.45 9.11
CA CYS A 10 10.58 -3.38 9.65
C CYS A 10 10.35 -3.11 11.15
N THR A 11 10.38 -4.15 11.98
CA THR A 11 10.22 -4.07 13.43
C THR A 11 11.41 -3.41 14.15
N GLY A 12 12.49 -3.06 13.44
CA GLY A 12 13.58 -2.27 14.00
C GLY A 12 13.13 -0.90 14.55
N ALA A 13 11.98 -0.38 14.07
CA ALA A 13 11.37 0.82 14.62
C ALA A 13 11.01 0.70 16.11
N PHE A 14 10.70 -0.51 16.61
CA PHE A 14 10.48 -0.75 18.05
C PHE A 14 11.72 -0.41 18.86
N LEU A 15 12.92 -0.77 18.37
CA LEU A 15 14.17 -0.47 19.07
C LEU A 15 14.45 1.03 19.09
N LEU A 16 14.12 1.75 18.00
CA LEU A 16 14.25 3.21 17.98
C LEU A 16 13.26 3.90 18.93
N ALA A 17 12.05 3.36 19.06
CA ALA A 17 11.05 3.85 20.00
C ALA A 17 11.45 3.59 21.46
N GLU A 18 11.93 2.39 21.80
CA GLU A 18 12.48 2.07 23.13
C GLU A 18 13.67 2.97 23.50
N ALA A 19 14.47 3.38 22.50
CA ALA A 19 15.56 4.33 22.71
C ALA A 19 15.09 5.80 22.84
N GLY A 20 13.78 6.06 22.82
CA GLY A 20 13.20 7.41 22.90
C GLY A 20 13.45 8.27 21.66
N LEU A 21 13.89 7.68 20.54
CA LEU A 21 14.28 8.44 19.35
C LEU A 21 13.09 8.85 18.48
N LEU A 22 11.93 8.19 18.64
CA LEU A 22 10.75 8.40 17.80
C LEU A 22 9.65 9.26 18.47
N ASP A 23 9.85 9.71 19.71
CA ASP A 23 8.86 10.50 20.44
C ASP A 23 8.52 11.83 19.72
N GLY A 24 7.24 12.03 19.43
CA GLY A 24 6.72 13.17 18.69
C GLY A 24 6.99 13.15 17.20
N ARG A 25 7.62 12.09 16.68
CA ARG A 25 8.05 11.94 15.28
C ARG A 25 7.14 10.99 14.52
N ARG A 26 7.07 11.15 13.20
CA ARG A 26 6.44 10.22 12.28
C ARG A 26 7.35 9.03 12.07
N ALA A 27 6.77 7.84 12.09
CA ALA A 27 7.50 6.61 11.86
C ALA A 27 6.61 5.59 11.16
N VAL A 28 7.26 4.71 10.42
CA VAL A 28 6.63 3.53 9.84
C VAL A 28 7.36 2.27 10.27
N THR A 29 6.60 1.21 10.53
CA THR A 29 7.11 -0.13 10.81
C THR A 29 6.39 -1.14 9.91
N HIS A 30 6.68 -2.43 10.03
CA HIS A 30 5.97 -3.45 9.28
C HIS A 30 4.46 -3.37 9.50
N TRP A 31 3.68 -3.34 8.43
CA TRP A 31 2.21 -3.18 8.43
C TRP A 31 1.50 -4.04 9.50
N ALA A 32 1.88 -5.32 9.61
CA ALA A 32 1.27 -6.26 10.55
C ALA A 32 1.50 -5.90 12.03
N ARG A 33 2.38 -4.94 12.31
CA ARG A 33 2.78 -4.50 13.65
C ARG A 33 2.49 -3.01 13.87
N CYS A 34 1.87 -2.30 12.92
CA CYS A 34 1.55 -0.88 13.07
C CYS A 34 0.60 -0.61 14.24
N ASP A 35 -0.46 -1.41 14.41
CA ASP A 35 -1.41 -1.24 15.50
C ASP A 35 -0.78 -1.50 16.87
N GLU A 36 0.01 -2.56 16.98
CA GLU A 36 0.77 -2.87 18.21
C GLU A 36 1.78 -1.76 18.52
N PHE A 37 2.49 -1.27 17.50
CA PHE A 37 3.47 -0.21 17.65
C PHE A 37 2.82 1.09 18.13
N ALA A 38 1.68 1.47 17.55
CA ALA A 38 0.92 2.65 17.97
C ALA A 38 0.38 2.51 19.41
N ALA A 39 -0.08 1.31 19.78
CA ALA A 39 -0.56 1.04 21.14
C ALA A 39 0.57 1.11 22.19
N ARG A 40 1.75 0.60 21.85
CA ARG A 40 2.90 0.55 22.78
C ARG A 40 3.64 1.89 22.90
N TYR A 41 3.69 2.69 21.83
CA TYR A 41 4.40 3.97 21.79
C TYR A 41 3.46 5.09 21.34
N PRO A 42 2.54 5.55 22.21
CA PRO A 42 1.50 6.52 21.85
C PRO A 42 2.04 7.91 21.48
N ASN A 43 3.28 8.22 21.83
CA ASN A 43 3.94 9.47 21.46
C ASN A 43 4.49 9.46 20.02
N VAL A 44 4.54 8.30 19.36
CA VAL A 44 4.98 8.16 17.98
C VAL A 44 3.80 8.34 17.03
N ARG A 45 3.97 9.15 15.98
CA ARG A 45 2.96 9.33 14.93
C ARG A 45 3.10 8.23 13.89
N VAL A 46 2.46 7.09 14.14
CA VAL A 46 2.56 5.92 13.25
C VAL A 46 1.79 6.14 11.96
N GLU A 47 2.46 5.98 10.81
CA GLU A 47 1.82 5.95 9.50
C GLU A 47 2.00 4.57 8.87
N ALA A 48 0.88 3.88 8.61
CA ALA A 48 0.91 2.51 8.12
C ALA A 48 1.15 2.40 6.61
N ASP A 49 0.85 3.45 5.84
CA ASP A 49 0.90 3.39 4.39
C ASP A 49 2.32 3.52 3.79
N PRO A 50 3.16 4.49 4.18
CA PRO A 50 4.43 4.72 3.49
C PRO A 50 5.39 3.51 3.53
N ILE A 51 6.09 3.21 2.42
CA ILE A 51 7.16 2.21 2.44
C ILE A 51 8.39 2.67 3.25
N PHE A 52 8.65 3.97 3.31
CA PHE A 52 9.59 4.56 4.27
C PHE A 52 9.22 6.02 4.55
N ILE A 53 9.67 6.52 5.70
CA ILE A 53 9.52 7.90 6.14
C ILE A 53 10.89 8.45 6.50
N ARG A 54 11.19 9.63 5.96
CA ARG A 54 12.30 10.48 6.40
C ARG A 54 11.76 11.63 7.23
N GLU A 55 12.17 11.72 8.49
CA GLU A 55 11.93 12.87 9.33
C GLU A 55 13.25 13.42 9.88
N GLY A 56 13.81 14.40 9.20
CA GLY A 56 15.14 14.92 9.49
C GLY A 56 16.19 13.81 9.38
N ALA A 57 16.94 13.58 10.46
CA ALA A 57 17.97 12.55 10.54
C ALA A 57 17.43 11.13 10.81
N LEU A 58 16.13 10.96 11.07
CA LEU A 58 15.51 9.67 11.37
C LEU A 58 14.81 9.12 10.13
N TRP A 59 15.13 7.88 9.82
CA TRP A 59 14.55 7.15 8.70
C TRP A 59 13.96 5.84 9.19
N THR A 60 12.73 5.56 8.83
CA THR A 60 12.06 4.30 9.18
C THR A 60 11.48 3.72 7.91
N SER A 61 11.65 2.43 7.69
CA SER A 61 11.01 1.72 6.58
C SER A 61 10.11 0.61 7.08
N ALA A 62 9.16 0.29 6.23
CA ALA A 62 8.26 -0.84 6.29
C ALA A 62 9.01 -2.20 6.26
N GLY A 63 8.32 -3.25 5.81
CA GLY A 63 8.87 -4.60 5.70
C GLY A 63 10.17 -4.73 4.89
N VAL A 64 10.74 -5.93 4.89
CA VAL A 64 12.13 -6.21 4.48
C VAL A 64 12.51 -5.59 3.13
N THR A 65 11.68 -5.74 2.10
CA THR A 65 12.00 -5.21 0.77
C THR A 65 11.96 -3.68 0.71
N ALA A 66 11.16 -3.02 1.55
CA ALA A 66 11.15 -1.56 1.67
C ALA A 66 12.47 -1.01 2.23
N GLY A 67 13.28 -1.86 2.87
CA GLY A 67 14.66 -1.55 3.22
C GLY A 67 15.55 -1.28 2.00
N ILE A 68 15.25 -1.89 0.84
CA ILE A 68 15.96 -1.63 -0.42
C ILE A 68 15.62 -0.22 -0.92
N ASP A 69 14.34 0.16 -0.89
CA ASP A 69 13.90 1.51 -1.27
C ASP A 69 14.51 2.58 -0.37
N LEU A 70 14.54 2.32 0.94
CA LEU A 70 15.23 3.16 1.91
C LEU A 70 16.73 3.28 1.57
N ALA A 71 17.41 2.17 1.32
CA ALA A 71 18.83 2.17 0.97
C ALA A 71 19.12 2.96 -0.31
N LEU A 72 18.32 2.79 -1.36
CA LEU A 72 18.44 3.55 -2.60
C LEU A 72 18.17 5.05 -2.39
N ALA A 73 17.23 5.41 -1.51
CA ALA A 73 16.99 6.81 -1.15
C ALA A 73 18.16 7.42 -0.37
N LEU A 74 18.84 6.64 0.47
CA LEU A 74 20.06 7.08 1.15
C LEU A 74 21.22 7.29 0.16
N VAL A 75 21.37 6.39 -0.82
CA VAL A 75 22.36 6.54 -1.91
C VAL A 75 22.06 7.77 -2.74
N GLU A 76 20.79 8.00 -3.11
CA GLU A 76 20.37 9.20 -3.86
C GLU A 76 20.65 10.48 -3.06
N GLU A 77 20.42 10.49 -1.75
CA GLU A 77 20.71 11.66 -0.90
C GLU A 77 22.20 11.95 -0.77
N ASP A 78 23.05 10.92 -0.73
CA ASP A 78 24.49 11.06 -0.49
C ASP A 78 25.31 11.27 -1.76
N LEU A 79 24.96 10.53 -2.83
CA LEU A 79 25.77 10.38 -4.04
C LEU A 79 25.02 10.85 -5.29
N GLY A 80 23.78 11.28 -5.14
CA GLY A 80 22.95 11.78 -6.22
C GLY A 80 22.25 10.69 -7.03
N ARG A 81 21.32 11.15 -7.86
CA ARG A 81 20.36 10.30 -8.57
C ARG A 81 20.98 9.33 -9.57
N ALA A 82 22.07 9.72 -10.23
CA ALA A 82 22.73 8.88 -11.24
C ALA A 82 23.27 7.58 -10.60
N ILE A 83 23.99 7.71 -9.49
CA ILE A 83 24.56 6.56 -8.77
C ILE A 83 23.45 5.68 -8.17
N ALA A 84 22.37 6.28 -7.67
CA ALA A 84 21.23 5.51 -7.18
C ALA A 84 20.52 4.73 -8.30
N LEU A 85 20.40 5.29 -9.51
CA LEU A 85 19.86 4.60 -10.67
C LEU A 85 20.74 3.42 -11.09
N ASP A 86 22.05 3.60 -11.09
CA ASP A 86 22.99 2.53 -11.45
C ASP A 86 22.94 1.40 -10.41
N ALA A 87 22.91 1.72 -9.12
CA ALA A 87 22.70 0.73 -8.07
C ALA A 87 21.35 -0.03 -8.22
N ALA A 88 20.27 0.67 -8.57
CA ALA A 88 18.97 0.04 -8.80
C ALA A 88 19.00 -0.90 -10.03
N ARG A 89 19.72 -0.52 -11.10
CA ARG A 89 19.90 -1.35 -12.31
C ARG A 89 20.67 -2.63 -12.01
N GLU A 90 21.77 -2.55 -11.26
CA GLU A 90 22.56 -3.71 -10.85
C GLU A 90 21.75 -4.69 -10.01
N LEU A 91 20.87 -4.16 -9.14
CA LEU A 91 19.97 -4.96 -8.31
C LEU A 91 18.73 -5.44 -9.05
N VAL A 92 18.52 -5.03 -10.31
CA VAL A 92 17.33 -5.32 -11.12
C VAL A 92 16.03 -4.92 -10.39
N VAL A 93 16.06 -3.73 -9.77
CA VAL A 93 14.92 -3.14 -9.06
C VAL A 93 14.62 -1.73 -9.57
N PHE A 94 13.41 -1.24 -9.31
CA PHE A 94 13.07 0.15 -9.60
C PHE A 94 13.67 1.09 -8.54
N LEU A 95 14.24 2.23 -8.97
CA LEU A 95 14.70 3.27 -8.04
C LEU A 95 13.56 3.86 -7.20
N LYS A 96 12.37 3.98 -7.80
CA LYS A 96 11.13 4.32 -7.10
C LYS A 96 10.09 3.30 -7.53
N ARG A 97 9.54 2.54 -6.58
CA ARG A 97 8.48 1.60 -6.92
C ARG A 97 7.28 2.33 -7.53
N PRO A 98 6.78 1.87 -8.69
CA PRO A 98 5.49 2.33 -9.18
C PRO A 98 4.40 1.89 -8.16
N GLY A 99 3.41 2.73 -7.91
CA GLY A 99 2.23 2.27 -7.14
C GLY A 99 1.85 3.03 -5.88
N GLY A 100 2.40 4.21 -5.55
CA GLY A 100 1.98 4.95 -4.34
C GLY A 100 1.88 4.04 -3.11
N GLN A 101 2.84 3.10 -2.99
CA GLN A 101 2.58 1.80 -2.38
C GLN A 101 2.33 1.94 -0.88
N ALA A 102 1.08 1.69 -0.49
CA ALA A 102 0.79 1.22 0.85
C ALA A 102 1.62 -0.05 1.09
N GLN A 103 2.16 -0.24 2.29
CA GLN A 103 2.81 -1.50 2.68
C GLN A 103 1.97 -2.74 2.44
N PHE A 104 0.65 -2.54 2.33
CA PHE A 104 -0.37 -3.55 2.22
C PHE A 104 -1.01 -3.50 0.83
N SER A 105 -0.57 -4.37 -0.08
CA SER A 105 -1.34 -4.67 -1.29
C SER A 105 -2.48 -5.59 -0.93
N ALA A 106 -3.69 -5.29 -1.39
CA ALA A 106 -4.83 -6.19 -1.27
C ALA A 106 -4.45 -7.57 -1.82
N MET A 107 -3.77 -7.66 -2.97
CA MET A 107 -3.32 -8.95 -3.54
C MET A 107 -2.36 -9.76 -2.65
N LEU A 108 -1.42 -9.12 -1.94
CA LEU A 108 -0.54 -9.83 -0.98
C LEU A 108 -1.31 -10.30 0.25
N SER A 109 -2.38 -9.58 0.61
CA SER A 109 -3.30 -9.98 1.69
C SER A 109 -4.09 -11.24 1.30
N MET A 110 -4.43 -11.38 0.02
CA MET A 110 -5.11 -12.56 -0.55
C MET A 110 -4.25 -13.83 -0.52
N GLN A 111 -2.93 -13.71 -0.37
CA GLN A 111 -2.00 -14.85 -0.32
C GLN A 111 -1.77 -15.41 1.09
N ARG A 112 -2.43 -14.87 2.11
CA ARG A 112 -2.39 -15.46 3.47
C ARG A 112 -3.19 -16.76 3.47
N THR A 113 -2.50 -17.87 3.72
CA THR A 113 -3.00 -19.25 3.71
C THR A 113 -4.14 -19.57 4.70
N ASP A 114 -4.53 -18.61 5.56
CA ASP A 114 -5.61 -18.76 6.56
C ASP A 114 -6.71 -17.68 6.46
N ASP A 115 -6.76 -16.87 5.39
CA ASP A 115 -7.82 -15.87 5.24
C ASP A 115 -9.12 -16.51 4.72
N ARG A 116 -10.14 -16.57 5.58
CA ARG A 116 -11.52 -17.00 5.26
C ARG A 116 -12.08 -16.34 4.00
N PHE A 117 -11.60 -15.14 3.64
CA PHE A 117 -12.04 -14.40 2.46
C PHE A 117 -11.01 -14.33 1.33
N GLY A 118 -9.90 -15.06 1.41
CA GLY A 118 -8.85 -15.06 0.37
C GLY A 118 -9.37 -15.47 -1.01
N GLU A 119 -10.14 -16.56 -1.09
CA GLU A 119 -10.78 -17.00 -2.34
C GLU A 119 -11.78 -15.97 -2.89
N LEU A 120 -12.54 -15.31 -2.00
CA LEU A 120 -13.48 -14.26 -2.40
C LEU A 120 -12.74 -13.08 -3.01
N HIS A 121 -11.62 -12.66 -2.42
CA HIS A 121 -10.82 -11.56 -2.94
C HIS A 121 -10.15 -11.90 -4.27
N ALA A 122 -9.63 -13.13 -4.42
CA ALA A 122 -9.08 -13.60 -5.69
C ALA A 122 -10.15 -13.58 -6.79
N TRP A 123 -11.35 -14.08 -6.48
CA TRP A 123 -12.48 -14.03 -7.41
C TRP A 123 -12.86 -12.59 -7.77
N ILE A 124 -12.92 -11.67 -6.80
CA ILE A 124 -13.17 -10.24 -7.06
C ILE A 124 -12.13 -9.66 -8.01
N ALA A 125 -10.85 -9.97 -7.81
CA ALA A 125 -9.75 -9.46 -8.63
C ALA A 125 -9.85 -9.92 -10.10
N GLU A 126 -10.40 -11.10 -10.34
CA GLU A 126 -10.66 -11.63 -11.69
C GLU A 126 -11.96 -11.09 -12.31
N HIS A 127 -12.93 -10.68 -11.47
CA HIS A 127 -14.29 -10.31 -11.89
C HIS A 127 -14.65 -8.86 -11.53
N LEU A 128 -13.73 -7.92 -11.79
CA LEU A 128 -13.87 -6.52 -11.39
C LEU A 128 -15.14 -5.82 -11.90
N THR A 129 -15.65 -6.26 -13.05
CA THR A 129 -16.84 -5.70 -13.73
C THR A 129 -18.15 -6.40 -13.35
N ALA A 130 -18.11 -7.47 -12.56
CA ALA A 130 -19.31 -8.16 -12.10
C ALA A 130 -20.09 -7.33 -11.07
N ASP A 131 -21.27 -7.82 -10.68
CA ASP A 131 -21.93 -7.30 -9.49
C ASP A 131 -21.15 -7.69 -8.24
N LEU A 132 -20.49 -6.70 -7.64
CA LEU A 132 -19.71 -6.82 -6.40
C LEU A 132 -20.43 -6.15 -5.22
N SER A 133 -21.76 -6.07 -5.28
CA SER A 133 -22.59 -5.61 -4.18
C SER A 133 -22.50 -6.53 -2.97
N VAL A 134 -22.79 -6.01 -1.77
CA VAL A 134 -22.80 -6.80 -0.53
C VAL A 134 -23.72 -8.03 -0.63
N PRO A 135 -24.96 -7.92 -1.17
CA PRO A 135 -25.81 -9.09 -1.43
C PRO A 135 -25.11 -10.16 -2.29
N ALA A 136 -24.56 -9.77 -3.45
CA ALA A 136 -23.94 -10.70 -4.39
C ALA A 136 -22.68 -11.38 -3.81
N LEU A 137 -21.89 -10.65 -3.01
CA LEU A 137 -20.72 -11.22 -2.34
C LEU A 137 -21.10 -12.14 -1.18
N ALA A 138 -22.14 -11.79 -0.42
CA ALA A 138 -22.64 -12.60 0.69
C ALA A 138 -23.18 -13.96 0.19
N GLU A 139 -23.94 -13.93 -0.91
CA GLU A 139 -24.44 -15.15 -1.57
C GLU A 139 -23.31 -16.09 -1.98
N ARG A 140 -22.23 -15.55 -2.57
CA ARG A 140 -21.07 -16.33 -3.03
C ARG A 140 -20.32 -17.04 -1.91
N VAL A 141 -20.32 -16.48 -0.71
CA VAL A 141 -19.74 -17.13 0.47
C VAL A 141 -20.78 -17.86 1.32
N SER A 142 -22.00 -18.06 0.79
CA SER A 142 -23.11 -18.75 1.47
C SER A 142 -23.45 -18.15 2.84
N MET A 143 -23.46 -16.82 2.94
CA MET A 143 -23.81 -16.09 4.17
C MET A 143 -24.97 -15.13 3.93
N SER A 144 -25.75 -14.87 4.98
CA SER A 144 -26.62 -13.70 4.99
C SER A 144 -25.79 -12.41 4.96
N GLU A 145 -26.31 -11.35 4.34
CA GLU A 145 -25.62 -10.05 4.24
C GLU A 145 -25.12 -9.52 5.60
N ARG A 146 -25.96 -9.61 6.64
CA ARG A 146 -25.60 -9.20 8.01
C ARG A 146 -24.42 -9.99 8.55
N SER A 147 -24.42 -11.31 8.35
CA SER A 147 -23.34 -12.18 8.81
C SER A 147 -22.07 -11.91 8.02
N PHE A 148 -22.18 -11.78 6.70
CA PHE A 148 -21.05 -11.49 5.83
C PHE A 148 -20.35 -10.20 6.24
N VAL A 149 -21.08 -9.07 6.34
CA VAL A 149 -20.49 -7.77 6.71
C VAL A 149 -19.81 -7.84 8.07
N ARG A 150 -20.42 -8.54 9.05
CA ARG A 150 -19.87 -8.67 10.39
C ARG A 150 -18.57 -9.47 10.40
N HIS A 151 -18.56 -10.68 9.85
CA HIS A 151 -17.37 -11.53 9.82
C HIS A 151 -16.27 -10.93 8.95
N TYR A 152 -16.63 -10.35 7.81
CA TYR A 152 -15.68 -9.68 6.94
C TYR A 152 -14.95 -8.53 7.64
N ARG A 153 -15.67 -7.70 8.40
CA ARG A 153 -15.04 -6.62 9.18
C ARG A 153 -14.16 -7.15 10.31
N ALA A 154 -14.60 -8.22 10.99
CA ALA A 154 -13.83 -8.83 12.07
C ALA A 154 -12.51 -9.42 11.54
N ASP A 155 -12.55 -10.09 10.39
CA ASP A 155 -11.39 -10.80 9.84
C ASP A 155 -10.46 -9.86 9.05
N THR A 156 -11.00 -8.87 8.33
CA THR A 156 -10.23 -8.00 7.43
C THR A 156 -9.99 -6.58 7.94
N GLY A 157 -10.63 -6.18 9.04
CA GLY A 157 -10.57 -4.82 9.59
C GLY A 157 -11.29 -3.75 8.76
N ARG A 158 -11.91 -4.10 7.63
CA ARG A 158 -12.56 -3.14 6.70
C ARG A 158 -13.91 -3.63 6.19
N THR A 159 -14.66 -2.74 5.55
CA THR A 159 -15.95 -3.10 4.94
C THR A 159 -15.75 -3.81 3.60
N PRO A 160 -16.66 -4.70 3.17
CA PRO A 160 -16.59 -5.34 1.85
C PRO A 160 -16.50 -4.32 0.71
N ALA A 161 -17.30 -3.25 0.77
CA ALA A 161 -17.29 -2.19 -0.24
C ALA A 161 -15.93 -1.47 -0.35
N ARG A 162 -15.27 -1.19 0.79
CA ARG A 162 -13.92 -0.58 0.79
C ARG A 162 -12.88 -1.53 0.21
N ALA A 163 -12.99 -2.83 0.47
CA ALA A 163 -12.07 -3.81 -0.09
C ALA A 163 -12.25 -3.93 -1.62
N VAL A 164 -13.49 -3.96 -2.12
CA VAL A 164 -13.76 -3.92 -3.57
C VAL A 164 -13.18 -2.65 -4.20
N GLU A 165 -13.39 -1.48 -3.58
CA GLU A 165 -12.80 -0.22 -4.05
C GLU A 165 -11.28 -0.30 -4.15
N GLN A 166 -10.62 -0.82 -3.10
CA GLN A 166 -9.17 -1.01 -3.07
C GLN A 166 -8.68 -1.93 -4.20
N ILE A 167 -9.31 -3.09 -4.38
CA ILE A 167 -8.92 -4.07 -5.40
C ILE A 167 -9.07 -3.47 -6.81
N ARG A 168 -10.14 -2.72 -7.05
CA ARG A 168 -10.34 -2.02 -8.33
C ARG A 168 -9.29 -0.92 -8.56
N VAL A 169 -8.91 -0.18 -7.53
CA VAL A 169 -7.85 0.84 -7.63
C VAL A 169 -6.49 0.19 -7.92
N GLU A 170 -6.14 -0.90 -7.25
CA GLU A 170 -4.89 -1.64 -7.50
C GLU A 170 -4.83 -2.19 -8.93
N ALA A 171 -5.94 -2.73 -9.44
CA ALA A 171 -6.05 -3.14 -10.84
C ALA A 171 -5.87 -1.95 -11.80
N ALA A 172 -6.44 -0.79 -11.48
CA ALA A 172 -6.28 0.41 -12.29
C ALA A 172 -4.84 0.92 -12.28
N GLN A 173 -4.14 0.90 -11.14
CA GLN A 173 -2.73 1.25 -11.05
C GLN A 173 -1.86 0.38 -11.95
N ARG A 174 -2.12 -0.94 -11.95
CA ARG A 174 -1.41 -1.90 -12.81
C ARG A 174 -1.62 -1.59 -14.28
N LEU A 175 -2.87 -1.44 -14.72
CA LEU A 175 -3.19 -1.10 -16.11
C LEU A 175 -2.64 0.27 -16.54
N LEU A 176 -2.60 1.25 -15.62
CA LEU A 176 -2.00 2.56 -15.89
C LEU A 176 -0.50 2.46 -16.16
N GLY A 177 0.19 1.51 -15.51
CA GLY A 177 1.64 1.29 -15.65
C GLY A 177 2.03 0.31 -16.75
N GLU A 178 1.20 -0.67 -17.06
CA GLU A 178 1.48 -1.68 -18.10
C GLU A 178 0.95 -1.28 -19.48
N THR A 179 0.06 -0.28 -19.55
CA THR A 179 -0.59 0.10 -20.81
C THR A 179 -0.68 1.62 -21.03
N GLU A 180 -0.68 2.00 -22.31
CA GLU A 180 -0.94 3.36 -22.79
C GLU A 180 -2.46 3.66 -22.93
N TRP A 181 -3.33 2.84 -22.34
CA TRP A 181 -4.77 2.97 -22.56
C TRP A 181 -5.32 4.29 -21.98
N PRO A 182 -6.35 4.90 -22.63
CA PRO A 182 -7.07 6.03 -22.07
C PRO A 182 -7.68 5.68 -20.71
N VAL A 183 -7.72 6.65 -19.79
CA VAL A 183 -8.27 6.47 -18.43
C VAL A 183 -9.71 5.95 -18.48
N LYS A 184 -10.50 6.36 -19.48
CA LYS A 184 -11.83 5.81 -19.79
C LYS A 184 -11.87 4.29 -19.89
N ARG A 185 -10.94 3.73 -20.66
CA ARG A 185 -10.88 2.30 -20.93
C ARG A 185 -10.48 1.55 -19.66
N ILE A 186 -9.55 2.10 -18.89
CA ILE A 186 -9.13 1.54 -17.60
C ILE A 186 -10.28 1.55 -16.60
N ALA A 187 -11.02 2.66 -16.49
CA ALA A 187 -12.19 2.77 -15.62
C ALA A 187 -13.25 1.70 -15.92
N SER A 188 -13.53 1.47 -17.20
CA SER A 188 -14.45 0.42 -17.63
C SER A 188 -13.93 -0.98 -17.28
N ARG A 189 -12.65 -1.27 -17.56
CA ARG A 189 -12.03 -2.58 -17.28
C ARG A 189 -11.91 -2.91 -15.80
N CYS A 190 -11.75 -1.91 -14.95
CA CYS A 190 -11.70 -2.07 -13.51
C CYS A 190 -13.09 -1.97 -12.84
N GLY A 191 -14.19 -1.88 -13.60
CA GLY A 191 -15.54 -1.89 -13.03
C GLY A 191 -15.98 -0.60 -12.34
N PHE A 192 -15.36 0.55 -12.64
CA PHE A 192 -15.78 1.85 -12.09
C PHE A 192 -16.94 2.51 -12.85
N GLY A 193 -17.24 2.02 -14.06
CA GLY A 193 -18.31 2.53 -14.93
C GLY A 193 -18.03 3.87 -15.59
N SER A 194 -17.32 4.79 -14.92
CA SER A 194 -16.92 6.09 -15.45
C SER A 194 -15.53 6.52 -14.98
N GLU A 195 -14.89 7.39 -15.76
CA GLU A 195 -13.61 8.03 -15.40
C GLU A 195 -13.70 8.81 -14.09
N GLU A 196 -14.83 9.48 -13.86
CA GLU A 196 -15.02 10.30 -12.66
C GLU A 196 -15.12 9.44 -11.40
N THR A 197 -15.75 8.26 -11.49
CA THR A 197 -15.76 7.30 -10.37
C THR A 197 -14.35 6.76 -10.11
N LEU A 198 -13.62 6.35 -11.15
CA LEU A 198 -12.23 5.91 -11.01
C LEU A 198 -11.39 7.01 -10.35
N ARG A 199 -11.45 8.25 -10.86
CA ARG A 199 -10.67 9.38 -10.35
C ARG A 199 -10.93 9.64 -8.87
N ARG A 200 -12.21 9.66 -8.44
CA ARG A 200 -12.57 9.87 -7.03
C ARG A 200 -12.07 8.76 -6.12
N SER A 201 -12.19 7.50 -6.53
CA SER A 201 -11.67 6.37 -5.75
C SER A 201 -10.14 6.36 -5.73
N PHE A 202 -9.49 6.66 -6.84
CA PHE A 202 -8.02 6.71 -6.95
C PHE A 202 -7.41 7.79 -6.06
N VAL A 203 -8.00 9.00 -6.05
CA VAL A 203 -7.56 10.08 -5.15
C VAL A 203 -7.81 9.72 -3.69
N ARG A 204 -8.94 9.07 -3.38
CA ARG A 204 -9.27 8.67 -2.01
C ARG A 204 -8.31 7.61 -1.46
N VAL A 205 -7.92 6.66 -2.31
CA VAL A 205 -7.06 5.53 -1.91
C VAL A 205 -5.58 5.90 -1.97
N LEU A 206 -5.15 6.73 -2.93
CA LEU A 206 -3.72 6.96 -3.24
C LEU A 206 -3.29 8.42 -3.12
N GLY A 207 -4.22 9.35 -2.87
CA GLY A 207 -3.92 10.79 -2.73
C GLY A 207 -3.55 11.50 -4.04
N VAL A 208 -3.56 10.82 -5.19
CA VAL A 208 -3.18 11.38 -6.49
C VAL A 208 -4.22 11.06 -7.56
N SER A 209 -4.24 11.80 -8.68
CA SER A 209 -5.12 11.47 -9.81
C SER A 209 -4.53 10.34 -10.67
N PRO A 210 -5.34 9.57 -11.42
CA PRO A 210 -4.84 8.56 -12.35
C PRO A 210 -3.83 9.10 -13.37
N GLN A 211 -4.07 10.33 -13.86
CA GLN A 211 -3.17 10.99 -14.80
C GLN A 211 -1.87 11.45 -14.13
N GLY A 212 -1.95 12.09 -12.95
CA GLY A 212 -0.77 12.47 -12.20
C GLY A 212 0.07 11.27 -11.75
N TYR A 213 -0.59 10.13 -11.49
CA TYR A 213 0.07 8.86 -11.26
C TYR A 213 0.83 8.39 -12.51
N ARG A 214 0.20 8.39 -13.69
CA ARG A 214 0.87 8.01 -14.94
C ARG A 214 2.08 8.90 -15.25
N GLU A 215 1.92 10.21 -15.12
CA GLU A 215 2.99 11.19 -15.37
C GLU A 215 4.18 11.02 -14.42
N ARG A 216 3.94 10.60 -13.17
CA ARG A 216 4.97 10.50 -12.14
C ARG A 216 5.66 9.13 -12.07
N PHE A 217 4.99 8.07 -12.55
CA PHE A 217 5.41 6.69 -12.30
C PHE A 217 5.49 5.79 -13.55
N VAL A 218 5.08 6.27 -14.73
CA VAL A 218 5.05 5.47 -15.96
C VAL A 218 5.91 6.08 -17.08
N ARG A 219 6.26 7.37 -16.98
CA ARG A 219 7.21 8.05 -17.86
C ARG A 219 8.54 8.32 -17.18
#